data_AF-A0A5N8WZ81-F1
#
_entry.id   AF-A0A5N8WZ81-F1
#
_cell.length_a   1.000
_cell.length_b   1.000
_cell.length_c   1.000
_cell.angle_alpha   90.00
_cell.angle_beta   90.00
_cell.angle_gamma   90.00
#
_symmetry.space_group_name_H-M   'P 1'
#
loop_
_entity.id
_entity.type
_entity.pdbx_description
1 polymer ?
#
loop_
_entity_poly.entity_id
_entity_poly.type
_entity_poly.pdbx_seq_one_letter_code
_entity_poly.pdbx_strand_id
1 'polypeptide(L)'
;MAMVNWWDVLPDNERQQWSLDPFMAVGPLRFGADPDEISIALSGITTESQQHTRHQSAFDAVSTVVEGSYPKFGLKLHYREERLAAIVVDALHGPQVVADSMPLVGRAPSTLTQAYPGPNHWGS
;
A
#
# COMPACT_ATOMS: atom_id res chain seq x y z
N MET A 1 -29.01 11.07 -11.65
CA MET A 1 -28.45 9.75 -11.30
C MET A 1 -27.19 9.57 -12.15
N ALA A 2 -26.01 9.69 -11.55
CA ALA A 2 -24.76 9.41 -12.27
C ALA A 2 -24.61 7.88 -12.38
N MET A 3 -24.39 7.37 -13.58
CA MET A 3 -23.94 5.98 -13.75
C MET A 3 -22.54 5.90 -13.15
N VAL A 4 -22.38 5.10 -12.09
CA VAL A 4 -21.05 4.74 -11.59
C VAL A 4 -20.44 3.84 -12.65
N ASN A 5 -19.48 4.36 -13.41
CA ASN A 5 -18.65 3.51 -14.26
C ASN A 5 -17.75 2.70 -13.32
N TRP A 6 -18.09 1.43 -13.09
CA TRP A 6 -17.31 0.51 -12.24
C TRP A 6 -15.88 0.25 -12.74
N TRP A 7 -15.54 0.80 -13.91
CA TRP A 7 -14.25 0.70 -14.58
C TRP A 7 -13.58 2.07 -14.74
N ASP A 8 -13.99 3.08 -13.97
CA ASP A 8 -13.28 4.35 -13.97
C ASP A 8 -11.90 4.12 -13.35
N VAL A 9 -10.87 4.18 -14.17
CA VAL A 9 -9.48 3.94 -13.81
C VAL A 9 -8.80 5.29 -13.85
N LEU A 10 -8.23 5.73 -12.73
CA LEU A 10 -7.39 6.92 -12.72
C LEU A 10 -6.22 6.69 -13.70
N PRO A 11 -6.05 7.56 -14.72
CA PRO A 11 -4.94 7.40 -15.65
C PRO A 11 -3.62 7.61 -14.90
N ASP A 12 -2.56 6.92 -15.31
CA ASP A 12 -1.29 6.86 -14.57
C ASP A 12 -0.68 8.26 -14.28
N ASN A 13 -0.92 9.23 -15.16
CA ASN A 13 -0.45 10.61 -14.99
C ASN A 13 -1.19 11.40 -13.87
N GLU A 14 -2.38 10.95 -13.48
CA GLU A 14 -3.16 11.52 -12.37
C GLU A 14 -2.91 10.78 -11.05
N ARG A 15 -2.29 9.59 -11.12
CA ARG A 15 -1.90 8.84 -9.92
C ARG A 15 -0.64 9.40 -9.31
N GLN A 16 -0.59 9.34 -7.98
CA GLN A 16 0.65 9.55 -7.26
C GLN A 16 1.67 8.48 -7.65
N GLN A 17 2.87 8.89 -8.03
CA GLN A 17 3.95 7.99 -8.44
C GLN A 17 4.81 7.64 -7.23
N TRP A 18 4.88 6.35 -6.89
CA TRP A 18 5.62 5.82 -5.75
C TRP A 18 6.73 4.87 -6.21
N SER A 19 7.90 4.99 -5.60
CA SER A 19 8.98 4.01 -5.76
C SER A 19 8.83 2.87 -4.75
N LEU A 20 9.01 1.64 -5.21
CA LEU A 20 9.22 0.49 -4.34
C LEU A 20 10.71 0.40 -3.99
N ASP A 21 11.01 0.44 -2.70
CA ASP A 21 12.30 0.05 -2.14
C ASP A 21 12.13 -1.31 -1.45
N PRO A 22 12.63 -2.41 -2.04
CA PRO A 22 12.36 -3.76 -1.57
C PRO A 22 12.62 -3.94 -0.07
N PHE A 23 11.61 -4.45 0.64
CA PHE A 23 11.63 -4.70 2.08
C PHE A 23 11.77 -3.46 2.98
N MET A 24 11.98 -2.26 2.42
CA MET A 24 12.14 -1.03 3.21
C MET A 24 10.93 -0.11 3.14
N ALA A 25 10.45 0.22 1.94
CA ALA A 25 9.41 1.22 1.77
C ALA A 25 8.64 1.10 0.45
N VAL A 26 7.44 1.67 0.44
CA VAL A 26 6.66 1.92 -0.78
C VAL A 26 6.23 3.38 -0.76
N GLY A 27 6.82 4.19 -1.64
CA GLY A 27 6.69 5.64 -1.61
C GLY A 27 7.08 6.21 -0.23
N PRO A 28 6.20 6.97 0.44
CA PRO A 28 6.48 7.54 1.77
C PRO A 28 6.35 6.52 2.91
N LEU A 29 5.78 5.34 2.66
CA LEU A 29 5.42 4.37 3.71
C LEU A 29 6.57 3.42 3.97
N ARG A 30 7.08 3.39 5.21
CA ARG A 30 8.16 2.50 5.63
C ARG A 30 7.59 1.27 6.33
N PHE A 31 8.08 0.09 5.97
CA PHE A 31 7.77 -1.12 6.72
C PHE A 31 8.33 -1.02 8.14
N GLY A 32 7.58 -1.50 9.13
CA GLY A 32 7.92 -1.36 10.54
C GLY A 32 7.52 -0.02 11.18
N ALA A 33 6.99 0.93 10.41
CA ALA A 33 6.44 2.15 10.99
C ALA A 33 5.12 1.87 11.73
N ASP A 34 4.85 2.62 12.80
CA ASP A 34 3.58 2.55 13.54
C ASP A 34 2.46 3.38 12.85
N PRO A 35 1.18 3.23 13.25
CA PRO A 35 0.07 3.93 12.61
C PRO A 35 0.18 5.47 12.62
N ASP A 36 0.81 6.06 13.64
CA ASP A 36 0.97 7.51 13.76
C ASP A 36 2.05 8.00 12.79
N GLU A 37 3.19 7.29 12.71
CA GLU A 37 4.23 7.55 11.72
C GLU A 37 3.68 7.47 10.28
N ILE A 38 2.80 6.50 10.00
CA ILE A 38 2.13 6.37 8.70
C ILE A 38 1.19 7.54 8.43
N SER A 39 0.40 7.96 9.42
CA SER A 39 -0.49 9.11 9.28
C SER A 39 0.28 10.40 9.00
N ILE A 40 1.42 10.60 9.66
CA ILE A 40 2.32 11.74 9.41
C ILE A 40 2.92 11.67 8.00
N ALA A 41 3.38 10.50 7.56
CA ALA A 41 3.96 10.33 6.23
C ALA A 41 2.96 10.67 5.10
N LEU A 42 1.66 10.46 5.34
CA LEU A 42 0.59 10.70 4.37
C LEU A 42 -0.05 12.09 4.48
N SER A 43 0.15 12.83 5.58
CA SER A 43 -0.53 14.11 5.81
C SER A 43 -0.19 15.20 4.79
N GLY A 44 0.98 15.10 4.14
CA GLY A 44 1.38 16.01 3.05
C GLY A 44 0.89 15.58 1.66
N ILE A 45 0.24 14.42 1.55
CA ILE A 45 -0.11 13.78 0.26
C ILE A 45 -1.63 13.66 0.13
N THR A 46 -2.34 13.34 1.21
CA THR A 46 -3.79 13.25 1.24
C THR A 46 -4.34 13.94 2.47
N THR A 47 -5.52 14.55 2.33
CA THR A 47 -6.30 15.11 3.45
C THR A 47 -7.23 14.07 4.09
N GLU A 48 -7.26 12.84 3.56
CA GLU A 48 -8.06 11.76 4.12
C GLU A 48 -7.46 11.28 5.46
N SER A 49 -8.31 11.17 6.47
CA SER A 49 -7.91 10.58 7.76
C SER A 49 -7.93 9.06 7.68
N GLN A 50 -6.97 8.42 8.34
CA GLN A 50 -6.89 6.97 8.39
C GLN A 50 -8.11 6.38 9.12
N GLN A 51 -8.73 5.37 8.54
CA GLN A 51 -9.71 4.54 9.24
C GLN A 51 -8.99 3.33 9.83
N HIS A 52 -9.17 3.08 11.13
CA HIS A 52 -8.51 1.96 11.82
C HIS A 52 -9.48 0.84 12.14
N THR A 53 -9.06 -0.39 11.87
CA THR A 53 -9.62 -1.59 12.48
C THR A 53 -8.70 -2.02 13.62
N ARG A 54 -9.27 -2.15 14.81
CA ARG A 54 -8.55 -2.60 16.00
C ARG A 54 -8.97 -3.99 16.41
N HIS A 55 -8.01 -4.76 16.89
CA HIS A 55 -8.26 -6.06 17.52
C HIS A 55 -7.98 -5.95 19.01
N GLN A 56 -8.91 -6.43 19.82
CA GLN A 56 -8.72 -6.58 21.26
C GLN A 56 -8.77 -8.08 21.57
N SER A 57 -7.65 -8.60 22.06
CA SER A 57 -7.60 -9.98 22.57
C SER A 57 -8.45 -10.08 23.84
N ALA A 58 -9.14 -11.20 24.04
CA ALA A 58 -9.91 -11.45 25.26
C ALA A 58 -9.04 -11.45 26.54
N PHE A 59 -7.72 -11.57 26.39
CA PHE A 59 -6.76 -11.61 27.49
C PHE A 59 -5.96 -10.31 27.66
N ASP A 60 -6.14 -9.31 26.78
CA ASP A 60 -5.44 -8.03 26.86
C ASP A 60 -6.41 -6.86 27.06
N ALA A 61 -6.04 -5.96 27.98
CA ALA A 61 -6.78 -4.72 28.21
C ALA A 61 -6.57 -3.67 27.10
N VAL A 62 -5.59 -3.89 26.20
CA VAL A 62 -5.18 -2.93 25.17
C VAL A 62 -5.63 -3.41 23.79
N SER A 63 -6.36 -2.57 23.07
CA SER A 63 -6.71 -2.79 21.67
C SER A 63 -5.54 -2.35 20.76
N THR A 64 -5.13 -3.19 19.82
CA THR A 64 -4.06 -2.89 18.87
C THR A 64 -4.62 -2.63 17.47
N VAL A 65 -4.00 -1.74 16.70
CA VAL A 65 -4.38 -1.53 15.30
C VAL A 65 -3.88 -2.70 14.46
N VAL A 66 -4.79 -3.35 13.73
CA VAL A 66 -4.48 -4.48 12.83
C VAL A 66 -4.62 -4.11 11.36
N GLU A 67 -5.49 -3.15 11.06
CA GLU A 67 -5.63 -2.61 9.71
C GLU A 67 -5.83 -1.10 9.74
N GLY A 68 -5.34 -0.44 8.69
CA GLY A 68 -5.62 0.94 8.38
C GLY A 68 -6.10 1.07 6.93
N SER A 69 -6.98 2.01 6.62
CA SER A 69 -7.40 2.25 5.24
C SER A 69 -7.57 3.74 4.94
N TYR A 70 -7.30 4.07 3.68
CA TYR A 70 -7.59 5.35 3.04
C TYR A 70 -8.42 5.05 1.79
N PRO A 71 -9.75 4.83 1.94
CA PRO A 71 -10.59 4.37 0.84
C PRO A 71 -10.58 5.31 -0.37
N LYS A 72 -10.55 6.64 -0.17
CA LYS A 72 -10.53 7.60 -1.28
C LYS A 72 -9.18 7.65 -1.96
N PHE A 73 -8.11 7.47 -1.19
CA PHE A 73 -6.75 7.39 -1.72
C PHE A 73 -6.38 6.01 -2.27
N GLY A 74 -7.25 5.01 -2.14
CA GLY A 74 -7.04 3.67 -2.69
C GLY A 74 -5.95 2.86 -1.97
N LEU A 75 -5.84 3.00 -0.64
CA LEU A 75 -4.88 2.23 0.16
C LEU A 75 -5.54 1.42 1.28
N LYS A 76 -5.00 0.22 1.47
CA LYS A 76 -5.21 -0.58 2.68
C LYS A 76 -3.85 -1.00 3.26
N LEU A 77 -3.76 -0.98 4.57
CA LEU A 77 -2.54 -1.18 5.35
C LEU A 77 -2.82 -2.30 6.35
N HIS A 78 -1.87 -3.21 6.47
CA HIS A 78 -1.94 -4.30 7.44
C HIS A 78 -0.80 -4.17 8.44
N TYR A 79 -1.16 -4.25 9.71
CA TYR A 79 -0.25 -4.13 10.82
C TYR A 79 -0.11 -5.49 11.50
N ARG A 80 1.12 -5.82 11.88
CA ARG A 80 1.44 -6.93 12.77
C ARG A 80 2.19 -6.36 13.96
N GLU A 81 1.71 -6.62 15.17
CA GLU A 81 2.30 -6.05 16.40
C GLU A 81 2.37 -4.51 16.33
N GLU A 82 1.33 -3.87 15.77
CA GLU A 82 1.25 -2.42 15.53
C GLU A 82 2.32 -1.84 14.60
N ARG A 83 2.97 -2.70 13.81
CA ARG A 83 4.01 -2.32 12.86
C ARG A 83 3.55 -2.62 11.44
N LEU A 84 3.72 -1.68 10.52
CA LEU A 84 3.29 -1.84 9.14
C LEU A 84 4.02 -3.03 8.51
N ALA A 85 3.26 -4.05 8.12
CA ALA A 85 3.77 -5.31 7.59
C ALA A 85 3.42 -5.51 6.11
N ALA A 86 2.29 -4.96 5.65
CA ALA A 86 1.90 -5.02 4.25
C ALA A 86 1.09 -3.81 3.81
N ILE A 87 1.19 -3.49 2.53
CA ILE A 87 0.47 -2.41 1.86
C ILE A 87 -0.26 -3.02 0.67
N VAL A 88 -1.55 -2.75 0.57
CA VAL A 88 -2.41 -3.11 -0.55
C VAL A 88 -2.81 -1.81 -1.26
N VAL A 89 -2.56 -1.76 -2.56
CA VAL A 89 -2.85 -0.60 -3.40
C VAL A 89 -4.01 -0.96 -4.33
N ASP A 90 -5.05 -0.14 -4.34
CA ASP A 90 -6.15 -0.27 -5.28
C ASP A 90 -5.64 -0.02 -6.71
N ALA A 91 -5.79 -1.02 -7.58
CA ALA A 91 -5.37 -0.92 -8.96
C ALA A 91 -6.16 0.11 -9.78
N LEU A 92 -7.35 0.53 -9.35
CA LEU A 92 -8.20 1.49 -10.06
C LEU A 92 -7.95 2.94 -9.63
N HIS A 93 -7.66 3.17 -8.34
CA HIS A 93 -7.59 4.52 -7.79
C HIS A 93 -6.35 4.83 -6.95
N GLY A 94 -5.60 3.80 -6.56
CA GLY A 94 -4.43 3.96 -5.71
C GLY A 94 -3.21 4.51 -6.45
N PRO A 95 -2.13 4.84 -5.70
CA PRO A 95 -0.85 5.25 -6.28
C PRO A 95 -0.31 4.24 -7.30
N GLN A 96 0.39 4.73 -8.33
CA GLN A 96 1.16 3.85 -9.20
C GLN A 96 2.50 3.54 -8.53
N VAL A 97 2.76 2.27 -8.23
CA VAL A 97 4.05 1.83 -7.68
C VAL A 97 4.97 1.37 -8.80
N VAL A 98 6.22 1.84 -8.76
CA VAL A 98 7.26 1.54 -9.74
C VAL A 98 8.46 0.88 -9.04
N ALA A 99 8.95 -0.23 -9.60
CA ALA A 99 10.20 -0.87 -9.19
C ALA A 99 11.14 -0.94 -10.40
N ASP A 100 12.36 -0.42 -10.30
CA ASP A 100 13.34 -0.41 -11.41
C ASP A 100 12.75 0.07 -12.75
N SER A 101 12.01 1.19 -12.71
CA SER A 101 11.27 1.78 -13.85
C SER A 101 10.10 0.92 -14.39
N MET A 102 9.76 -0.18 -13.74
CA MET A 102 8.64 -1.04 -14.09
C MET A 102 7.38 -0.70 -13.25
N PRO A 103 6.26 -0.30 -13.88
CA PRO A 103 4.99 -0.12 -13.18
C PRO A 103 4.43 -1.47 -12.71
N LEU A 104 4.01 -1.53 -11.45
CA LEU A 104 3.54 -2.75 -10.77
C LEU A 104 2.01 -2.81 -10.65
N VAL A 105 1.36 -1.66 -10.44
CA VAL A 105 -0.08 -1.60 -10.17
C VAL A 105 -0.86 -1.82 -11.46
N GLY A 106 -1.91 -2.65 -11.41
CA GLY A 106 -2.74 -3.01 -12.56
C GLY A 106 -2.11 -4.01 -13.54
N ARG A 107 -0.90 -4.53 -13.26
CA ARG A 107 -0.20 -5.45 -14.15
C ARG A 107 -0.47 -6.92 -13.80
N ALA A 108 -0.63 -7.77 -14.81
CA ALA A 108 -0.77 -9.20 -14.61
C ALA A 108 0.49 -9.80 -13.94
N PRO A 109 0.36 -10.63 -12.89
CA PRO A 109 1.50 -11.24 -12.20
C PRO A 109 2.44 -12.03 -13.09
N SER A 110 1.92 -12.68 -14.14
CA SER A 110 2.70 -13.45 -15.12
C SER A 110 3.73 -12.59 -15.87
N THR A 111 3.41 -11.32 -16.13
CA THR A 111 4.33 -10.37 -16.78
C THR A 111 5.40 -9.85 -15.81
N LEU A 112 5.15 -9.90 -14.50
CA LEU A 112 6.08 -9.45 -13.47
C LEU A 112 7.19 -10.47 -13.21
N THR A 113 6.84 -11.74 -13.05
CA THR A 113 7.80 -12.83 -12.75
C THR A 113 8.88 -12.99 -13.83
N GLN A 114 8.55 -12.65 -15.08
CA GLN A 114 9.50 -12.73 -16.20
C GLN A 114 10.50 -11.56 -16.23
N ALA A 115 10.16 -10.41 -15.65
CA ALA A 115 11.00 -9.21 -15.65
C ALA A 115 11.79 -9.03 -14.34
N TYR A 116 11.33 -9.60 -13.23
CA TYR A 116 11.97 -9.51 -11.92
C TYR A 116 12.07 -10.89 -11.25
N PRO A 117 13.03 -11.74 -11.64
CA PRO A 117 13.41 -12.88 -10.82
C PRO A 117 14.09 -12.31 -9.56
N GLY A 118 13.56 -12.59 -8.37
CA GLY A 118 14.11 -12.04 -7.12
C GLY A 118 15.63 -12.28 -6.95
N PRO A 119 16.28 -11.63 -5.97
CA PRO A 119 17.75 -11.52 -5.86
C PRO A 119 18.55 -12.82 -5.57
N ASN A 120 17.99 -14.01 -5.82
CA ASN A 120 18.62 -15.29 -5.53
C ASN A 120 18.86 -16.12 -6.79
N HIS A 121 19.86 -15.75 -7.58
CA HIS A 121 20.53 -16.67 -8.51
C HIS A 121 21.70 -17.34 -7.76
N TRP A 122 21.43 -18.25 -6.83
CA TRP A 122 22.45 -19.19 -6.33
C TRP A 122 22.47 -20.41 -7.25
N GLY A 123 23.42 -20.39 -8.19
CA GLY A 123 23.71 -21.50 -9.09
C GLY A 123 25.13 -21.39 -9.61
N SER A 124 26.06 -22.00 -8.89
CA SER A 124 27.27 -22.63 -9.43
C SER A 124 27.60 -23.82 -8.54
#